data_AF-A0A2D8GLB9-F1
#
_entry.id   AF-A0A2D8GLB9-F1
#
_cell.length_a   1.000
_cell.length_b   1.000
_cell.length_c   1.000
_cell.angle_alpha   90.00
_cell.angle_beta   90.00
_cell.angle_gamma   90.00
#
_symmetry.space_group_name_H-M   'P 1'
#
loop_
_entity.id
_entity.type
_entity.pdbx_description
1 polymer ?
#
loop_
_entity_poly.entity_id
_entity_poly.type
_entity_poly.pdbx_seq_one_letter_code
_entity_poly.pdbx_strand_id
1 'polypeptide(L)'
;MLNLFNISNPTAVSFIRKVLVLFVISQATNAQDNNANIEQYLEEIDRIEATEGAYSAELSDVLMSLGMSYQEKVDYENANLAFQRGMQLEKINYGLFSLEQTPYLREIANNHRLLGDWEQSQKAIDQFYVVNEKNFGEKDPRMIPIIESLLAWHAESYNARDPRDSFPSLAAMETLARKMHVILDESADLSDPSTPEKYLNIGKIQYMLARHIKDFGLPQESGMSITTERYGTDRNAPMTSHNYYGRGSAALQKVVKSVMEQKPPILLDQIEAIANLGDWYLIFGQSGSATKAYSLADELISSASDAEEMRAKIFGAGKLINFDNPNNEISSDQNMNLNLVKVSMTISRSGSALDINVKNEDKVLSDDEELALRKYFKKRRFRPSFSEGKTRSMNIVLPYYLPKIEA
;
A
#
# COMPACT_ATOMS: atom_id res chain seq x y z
N MET A 1 -21.03 31.74 -24.56
CA MET A 1 -21.03 33.05 -23.87
C MET A 1 -20.03 32.91 -22.72
N LEU A 2 -18.73 33.10 -23.06
CA LEU A 2 -17.81 34.11 -22.50
C LEU A 2 -17.37 33.76 -21.05
N ASN A 3 -16.16 33.21 -20.79
CA ASN A 3 -14.82 33.88 -20.69
C ASN A 3 -14.84 35.11 -19.75
N LEU A 4 -13.90 35.43 -18.83
CA LEU A 4 -12.52 35.07 -18.44
C LEU A 4 -12.31 35.70 -17.03
N PHE A 5 -11.40 35.27 -16.16
CA PHE A 5 -10.00 35.71 -15.96
C PHE A 5 -9.54 35.00 -14.66
N ASN A 6 -8.48 34.19 -14.55
CA ASN A 6 -7.05 34.34 -14.84
C ASN A 6 -6.39 35.56 -14.14
N ILE A 7 -5.46 35.28 -13.22
CA ILE A 7 -4.09 35.85 -13.03
C ILE A 7 -3.52 35.21 -11.74
N SER A 8 -2.62 34.22 -11.82
CA SER A 8 -1.15 34.31 -11.94
C SER A 8 -0.41 34.54 -10.61
N ASN A 9 0.32 33.52 -10.15
CA ASN A 9 1.60 33.73 -9.46
C ASN A 9 2.62 32.67 -9.95
N PRO A 10 3.48 32.98 -10.95
CA PRO A 10 4.19 31.99 -11.76
C PRO A 10 5.62 31.61 -11.28
N THR A 11 6.02 31.92 -10.05
CA THR A 11 7.43 31.75 -9.63
C THR A 11 7.71 30.52 -8.75
N ALA A 12 6.70 29.86 -8.17
CA ALA A 12 6.88 28.65 -7.35
C ALA A 12 6.61 27.32 -8.10
N VAL A 13 5.91 27.37 -9.24
CA VAL A 13 5.57 26.18 -10.05
C VAL A 13 6.71 25.80 -11.04
N SER A 14 7.70 26.68 -11.20
CA SER A 14 8.82 26.51 -12.15
C SER A 14 9.88 25.51 -11.68
N PHE A 15 10.06 25.30 -10.36
CA PHE A 15 11.11 24.41 -9.85
C PHE A 15 10.66 22.94 -9.77
N ILE A 16 9.42 22.69 -9.34
CA ILE A 16 8.85 21.33 -9.26
C ILE A 16 8.50 20.78 -10.65
N ARG A 17 8.04 21.64 -11.59
CA ARG A 17 7.93 21.23 -12.99
C ARG A 17 9.28 20.99 -13.63
N LYS A 18 10.37 21.69 -13.29
CA LYS A 18 11.67 21.40 -13.92
C LYS A 18 12.25 20.05 -13.48
N VAL A 19 12.12 19.65 -12.21
CA VAL A 19 12.60 18.33 -11.75
C VAL A 19 11.74 17.18 -12.30
N LEU A 20 10.41 17.35 -12.36
CA LEU A 20 9.52 16.33 -12.92
C LEU A 20 9.54 16.29 -14.46
N VAL A 21 9.73 17.44 -15.12
CA VAL A 21 9.86 17.52 -16.59
C VAL A 21 11.24 17.07 -17.05
N LEU A 22 12.31 17.21 -16.25
CA LEU A 22 13.58 16.52 -16.55
C LEU A 22 13.45 15.00 -16.41
N PHE A 23 12.65 14.49 -15.47
CA PHE A 23 12.39 13.06 -15.33
C PHE A 23 11.49 12.50 -16.46
N VAL A 24 10.46 13.25 -16.86
CA VAL A 24 9.56 12.86 -17.96
C VAL A 24 10.19 13.08 -19.34
N ILE A 25 11.03 14.11 -19.53
CA ILE A 25 11.79 14.28 -20.77
C ILE A 25 12.89 13.22 -20.85
N SER A 26 13.55 12.85 -19.75
CA SER A 26 14.50 11.73 -19.72
C SER A 26 13.81 10.40 -20.09
N GLN A 27 12.62 10.12 -19.56
CA GLN A 27 11.83 8.94 -19.94
C GLN A 27 11.36 8.98 -21.41
N ALA A 28 11.04 10.16 -21.94
CA ALA A 28 10.58 10.32 -23.32
C ALA A 28 11.73 10.32 -24.36
N THR A 29 12.94 10.76 -23.99
CA THR A 29 14.12 10.62 -24.84
C THR A 29 14.68 9.20 -24.83
N ASN A 30 14.58 8.49 -23.69
CA ASN A 30 15.01 7.09 -23.61
C ASN A 30 14.10 6.15 -24.43
N ALA A 31 12.79 6.42 -24.48
CA ALA A 31 11.85 5.56 -25.22
C ALA A 31 12.03 5.56 -26.75
N GLN A 32 12.79 6.50 -27.35
CA GLN A 32 13.05 6.51 -28.80
C GLN A 32 14.32 5.76 -29.22
N ASP A 33 15.20 5.36 -28.30
CA ASP A 33 16.43 4.61 -28.60
C ASP A 33 16.34 3.10 -28.28
N ASN A 34 15.23 2.62 -27.72
CA ASN A 34 15.04 1.21 -27.32
C ASN A 34 14.99 0.18 -28.47
N ASN A 35 15.25 0.58 -29.72
CA ASN A 35 15.47 -0.36 -30.83
C ASN A 35 16.95 -0.51 -31.20
N ALA A 36 17.87 0.03 -30.40
CA ALA A 36 19.29 -0.25 -30.57
C ALA A 36 19.56 -1.75 -30.37
N ASN A 37 20.29 -2.34 -31.31
CA ASN A 37 20.72 -3.74 -31.19
C ASN A 37 21.71 -3.82 -30.00
N ILE A 38 21.60 -4.85 -29.16
CA ILE A 38 22.54 -5.13 -28.04
C ILE A 38 24.00 -4.98 -28.49
N GLU A 39 24.30 -5.39 -29.72
CA GLU A 39 25.61 -5.24 -30.37
C GLU A 39 26.10 -3.79 -30.42
N GLN A 40 25.23 -2.82 -30.70
CA GLN A 40 25.59 -1.40 -30.73
C GLN A 40 26.00 -0.88 -29.36
N TYR A 41 25.31 -1.31 -28.29
CA TYR A 41 25.71 -0.95 -26.93
C TYR A 41 27.05 -1.59 -26.52
N LEU A 42 27.33 -2.82 -26.98
CA LEU A 42 28.63 -3.47 -26.74
C LEU A 42 29.75 -2.74 -27.49
N GLU A 43 29.55 -2.38 -28.76
CA GLU A 43 30.50 -1.59 -29.54
C GLU A 43 30.75 -0.20 -28.93
N GLU A 44 29.69 0.43 -28.39
CA GLU A 44 29.77 1.71 -27.68
C GLU A 44 30.64 1.59 -26.43
N ILE A 45 30.42 0.55 -25.61
CA ILE A 45 31.21 0.25 -24.42
C ILE A 45 32.68 0.05 -24.81
N ASP A 46 32.96 -0.80 -25.80
CA ASP A 46 34.33 -1.08 -26.25
C ASP A 46 35.04 0.20 -26.70
N ARG A 47 34.32 1.10 -27.39
CA ARG A 47 34.87 2.40 -27.80
C ARG A 47 35.19 3.28 -26.62
N ILE A 48 34.25 3.47 -25.68
CA ILE A 48 34.46 4.31 -24.48
C ILE A 48 35.63 3.76 -23.65
N GLU A 49 35.71 2.44 -23.45
CA GLU A 49 36.82 1.83 -22.72
C GLU A 49 38.18 2.04 -23.40
N ALA A 50 38.22 2.03 -24.73
CA ALA A 50 39.44 2.29 -25.49
C ALA A 50 39.87 3.77 -25.45
N THR A 51 38.92 4.71 -25.38
CA THR A 51 39.21 6.16 -25.42
C THR A 51 39.37 6.80 -24.05
N GLU A 52 38.58 6.38 -23.07
CA GLU A 52 38.42 7.04 -21.76
C GLU A 52 38.80 6.12 -20.59
N GLY A 53 38.90 4.82 -20.84
CA GLY A 53 39.35 3.81 -19.89
C GLY A 53 38.22 3.01 -19.25
N ALA A 54 38.57 1.88 -18.63
CA ALA A 54 37.62 0.87 -18.12
C ALA A 54 36.72 1.33 -16.94
N TYR A 55 36.97 2.51 -16.38
CA TYR A 55 36.21 3.08 -15.26
C TYR A 55 35.57 4.43 -15.59
N SER A 56 35.51 4.79 -16.87
CA SER A 56 34.85 6.01 -17.35
C SER A 56 33.41 6.10 -16.81
N ALA A 57 32.99 7.31 -16.44
CA ALA A 57 31.63 7.56 -15.92
C ALA A 57 30.58 7.50 -17.04
N GLU A 58 31.01 7.73 -18.28
CA GLU A 58 30.23 7.68 -19.51
C GLU A 58 29.71 6.27 -19.80
N LEU A 59 30.35 5.23 -19.26
CA LEU A 59 29.91 3.83 -19.38
C LEU A 59 28.59 3.56 -18.63
N SER A 60 28.26 4.32 -17.60
CA SER A 60 27.10 4.05 -16.74
C SER A 60 25.79 4.03 -17.52
N ASP A 61 25.47 5.12 -18.23
CA ASP A 61 24.21 5.24 -18.99
C ASP A 61 24.10 4.18 -20.10
N VAL A 62 25.23 3.83 -20.72
CA VAL A 62 25.30 2.78 -21.74
C VAL A 62 25.04 1.41 -21.15
N LEU A 63 25.59 1.12 -19.96
CA LEU A 63 25.35 -0.14 -19.24
C LEU A 63 23.91 -0.26 -18.72
N MET A 64 23.31 0.84 -18.29
CA MET A 64 21.88 0.88 -17.96
C MET A 64 21.03 0.51 -19.18
N SER A 65 21.29 1.16 -20.32
CA SER A 65 20.54 0.92 -21.57
C SER A 65 20.73 -0.49 -22.12
N LEU A 66 21.95 -1.03 -22.02
CA LEU A 66 22.25 -2.43 -22.33
C LEU A 66 21.44 -3.39 -21.46
N GLY A 67 21.38 -3.13 -20.14
CA GLY A 67 20.62 -3.95 -19.22
C GLY A 67 19.12 -3.93 -19.52
N MET A 68 18.56 -2.76 -19.82
CA MET A 68 17.16 -2.63 -20.27
C MET A 68 16.89 -3.40 -21.57
N SER A 69 17.82 -3.35 -22.53
CA SER A 69 17.71 -4.09 -23.79
C SER A 69 17.73 -5.62 -23.60
N TYR A 70 18.49 -6.11 -22.63
CA TYR A 70 18.45 -7.52 -22.23
C TYR A 70 17.11 -7.87 -21.55
N GLN A 71 16.56 -7.00 -20.69
CA GLN A 71 15.23 -7.21 -20.07
C GLN A 71 14.12 -7.32 -21.13
N GLU A 72 14.14 -6.49 -22.17
CA GLU A 72 13.16 -6.54 -23.27
C GLU A 72 13.21 -7.89 -24.02
N LYS A 73 14.37 -8.55 -24.05
CA LYS A 73 14.55 -9.91 -24.59
C LYS A 73 14.35 -11.02 -23.57
N VAL A 74 13.92 -10.70 -22.34
CA VAL A 74 13.72 -11.65 -21.23
C VAL A 74 15.04 -12.35 -20.83
N ASP A 75 16.18 -11.71 -21.09
CA ASP A 75 17.52 -12.18 -20.72
C ASP A 75 17.95 -11.52 -19.40
N TYR A 76 17.30 -11.93 -18.31
CA TYR A 76 17.48 -11.29 -17.00
C TYR A 76 18.88 -11.50 -16.42
N GLU A 77 19.53 -12.61 -16.76
CA GLU A 77 20.90 -12.92 -16.36
C GLU A 77 21.91 -11.91 -16.95
N ASN A 78 21.89 -11.68 -18.26
CA ASN A 78 22.78 -10.69 -18.87
C ASN A 78 22.40 -9.25 -18.49
N ALA A 79 21.11 -8.97 -18.33
CA ALA A 79 20.67 -7.68 -17.79
C ALA A 79 21.29 -7.40 -16.42
N ASN A 80 21.27 -8.39 -15.51
CA ASN A 80 21.88 -8.26 -14.19
C ASN A 80 23.39 -8.01 -14.24
N LEU A 81 24.12 -8.65 -15.17
CA LEU A 81 25.55 -8.40 -15.35
C LEU A 81 25.81 -6.95 -15.78
N ALA A 82 25.04 -6.43 -16.74
CA ALA A 82 25.14 -5.04 -17.18
C ALA A 82 24.84 -4.06 -16.03
N PHE A 83 23.75 -4.28 -15.30
CA PHE A 83 23.37 -3.42 -14.17
C PHE A 83 24.37 -3.47 -13.02
N GLN A 84 24.91 -4.63 -12.68
CA GLN A 84 25.94 -4.76 -11.64
C GLN A 84 27.22 -4.04 -12.03
N ARG A 85 27.63 -4.11 -13.30
CA ARG A 85 28.80 -3.37 -13.81
C ARG A 85 28.57 -1.87 -13.74
N GLY A 86 27.43 -1.37 -14.23
CA GLY A 86 27.08 0.05 -14.14
C GLY A 86 27.07 0.55 -12.70
N MET A 87 26.39 -0.17 -11.80
CA MET A 87 26.37 0.13 -10.37
C MET A 87 27.78 0.16 -9.74
N GLN A 88 28.69 -0.72 -10.17
CA GLN A 88 30.06 -0.73 -9.67
C GLN A 88 30.85 0.50 -10.13
N LEU A 89 30.61 0.99 -11.35
CA LEU A 89 31.20 2.25 -11.83
C LEU A 89 30.69 3.45 -11.01
N GLU A 90 29.39 3.48 -10.69
CA GLU A 90 28.84 4.51 -9.81
C GLU A 90 29.53 4.54 -8.44
N LYS A 91 29.82 3.35 -7.87
CA LYS A 91 30.55 3.24 -6.60
C LYS A 91 31.98 3.75 -6.70
N ILE A 92 32.65 3.48 -7.82
CA ILE A 92 34.03 3.89 -8.05
C ILE A 92 34.12 5.40 -8.24
N ASN A 93 33.21 5.98 -9.03
CA ASN A 93 33.28 7.38 -9.43
C ASN A 93 32.68 8.33 -8.39
N TYR A 94 31.63 7.91 -7.67
CA TYR A 94 30.88 8.78 -6.75
C TYR A 94 30.83 8.27 -5.31
N GLY A 95 31.44 7.12 -5.04
CA GLY A 95 31.60 6.55 -3.70
C GLY A 95 30.59 5.46 -3.34
N LEU A 96 30.91 4.69 -2.29
CA LEU A 96 30.22 3.46 -1.92
C LEU A 96 28.70 3.62 -1.68
N PHE A 97 28.27 4.78 -1.20
CA PHE A 97 26.85 5.08 -0.96
C PHE A 97 26.31 6.12 -1.94
N SER A 98 26.86 6.26 -3.14
CA SER A 98 26.30 7.15 -4.17
C SER A 98 24.82 6.84 -4.46
N LEU A 99 23.98 7.88 -4.55
CA LEU A 99 22.57 7.77 -4.94
C LEU A 99 22.40 7.28 -6.39
N GLU A 100 23.41 7.44 -7.25
CA GLU A 100 23.39 7.00 -8.64
C GLU A 100 23.30 5.48 -8.78
N GLN A 101 23.55 4.73 -7.71
CA GLN A 101 23.34 3.27 -7.68
C GLN A 101 21.87 2.87 -7.60
N THR A 102 20.99 3.79 -7.19
CA THR A 102 19.60 3.45 -6.83
C THR A 102 18.73 2.98 -8.01
N PRO A 103 18.90 3.47 -9.26
CA PRO A 103 18.21 2.90 -10.41
C PRO A 103 18.63 1.45 -10.67
N TYR A 104 19.94 1.16 -10.65
CA TYR A 104 20.46 -0.21 -10.86
C TYR A 104 19.98 -1.20 -9.81
N LEU A 105 19.97 -0.80 -8.53
CA LEU A 105 19.48 -1.66 -7.45
C LEU A 105 18.00 -2.03 -7.64
N ARG A 106 17.19 -1.12 -8.17
CA ARG A 106 15.78 -1.39 -8.50
C ARG A 106 15.65 -2.41 -9.63
N GLU A 107 16.41 -2.25 -10.69
CA GLU A 107 16.36 -3.19 -11.82
C GLU A 107 16.90 -4.58 -11.47
N ILE A 108 17.98 -4.65 -10.69
CA ILE A 108 18.50 -5.91 -10.15
C ILE A 108 17.43 -6.59 -9.27
N ALA A 109 16.75 -5.84 -8.39
CA ALA A 109 15.67 -6.39 -7.58
C ALA A 109 14.52 -6.93 -8.43
N ASN A 110 14.13 -6.21 -9.47
CA ASN A 110 13.06 -6.59 -10.40
C ASN A 110 13.43 -7.85 -11.19
N ASN A 111 14.64 -7.93 -11.74
CA ASN A 111 15.12 -9.11 -12.47
C ASN A 111 15.14 -10.36 -11.59
N HIS A 112 15.69 -10.26 -10.38
CA HIS A 112 15.67 -11.38 -9.44
C HIS A 112 14.24 -11.79 -9.06
N ARG A 113 13.32 -10.85 -8.91
CA ARG A 113 11.90 -11.14 -8.70
C ARG A 113 11.30 -11.93 -9.88
N LEU A 114 11.61 -11.54 -11.12
CA LEU A 114 11.13 -12.22 -12.34
C LEU A 114 11.72 -13.63 -12.50
N LEU A 115 12.95 -13.83 -12.02
CA LEU A 115 13.61 -15.15 -11.95
C LEU A 115 13.13 -16.00 -10.75
N GLY A 116 12.30 -15.46 -9.85
CA GLY A 116 11.85 -16.14 -8.63
C GLY A 116 12.91 -16.19 -7.51
N ASP A 117 14.05 -15.50 -7.69
CA ASP A 117 15.12 -15.38 -6.69
C ASP A 117 14.81 -14.25 -5.69
N TRP A 118 13.88 -14.54 -4.79
CA TRP A 118 13.43 -13.57 -3.78
C TRP A 118 14.53 -13.16 -2.79
N GLU A 119 15.53 -14.01 -2.56
CA GLU A 119 16.62 -13.70 -1.64
C GLU A 119 17.51 -12.59 -2.20
N GLN A 120 17.96 -12.72 -3.45
CA GLN A 120 18.77 -11.68 -4.08
C GLN A 120 17.97 -10.41 -4.38
N SER A 121 16.69 -10.57 -4.72
CA SER A 121 15.77 -9.44 -4.87
C SER A 121 15.70 -8.62 -3.57
N GLN A 122 15.53 -9.29 -2.42
CA GLN A 122 15.51 -8.62 -1.12
C GLN A 122 16.84 -7.94 -0.79
N LYS A 123 17.99 -8.56 -1.07
CA LYS A 123 19.31 -7.94 -0.84
C LYS A 123 19.49 -6.63 -1.62
N ALA A 124 19.02 -6.58 -2.86
CA ALA A 124 19.08 -5.36 -3.67
C ALA A 124 18.18 -4.26 -3.09
N ILE A 125 16.98 -4.61 -2.63
CA ILE A 125 16.05 -3.69 -1.95
C ILE A 125 16.60 -3.17 -0.61
N ASP A 126 17.22 -4.03 0.20
CA ASP A 126 17.85 -3.64 1.45
C ASP A 126 19.01 -2.66 1.20
N GLN A 127 19.83 -2.93 0.18
CA GLN A 127 20.90 -2.02 -0.22
C GLN A 127 20.35 -0.68 -0.75
N PHE A 128 19.23 -0.69 -1.49
CA PHE A 128 18.55 0.52 -1.92
C PHE A 128 18.12 1.37 -0.71
N TYR A 129 17.57 0.76 0.34
CA TYR A 129 17.24 1.47 1.57
C TYR A 129 18.49 2.07 2.23
N VAL A 130 19.56 1.27 2.40
CA VAL A 130 20.81 1.69 3.05
C VAL A 130 21.45 2.87 2.31
N VAL A 131 21.52 2.84 0.98
CA VAL A 131 22.08 3.95 0.18
C VAL A 131 21.32 5.24 0.45
N ASN A 132 19.99 5.22 0.41
CA ASN A 132 19.17 6.40 0.70
C ASN A 132 19.31 6.87 2.16
N GLU A 133 19.29 5.96 3.12
CA GLU A 133 19.45 6.26 4.55
C GLU A 133 20.80 6.92 4.85
N LYS A 134 21.89 6.47 4.21
CA LYS A 134 23.22 7.07 4.40
C LYS A 134 23.35 8.48 3.84
N ASN A 135 22.56 8.83 2.83
CA ASN A 135 22.60 10.17 2.22
C ASN A 135 21.69 11.18 2.91
N PHE A 136 20.52 10.74 3.39
CA PHE A 136 19.53 11.64 3.99
C PHE A 136 19.53 11.59 5.52
N GLY A 137 19.78 10.42 6.10
CA GLY A 137 19.59 10.14 7.52
C GLY A 137 18.25 9.43 7.78
N GLU A 138 18.21 8.56 8.80
CA GLU A 138 17.07 7.68 9.09
C GLU A 138 15.74 8.42 9.28
N LYS A 139 15.79 9.64 9.84
CA LYS A 139 14.60 10.44 10.21
C LYS A 139 14.32 11.61 9.27
N ASP A 140 15.09 11.76 8.20
CA ASP A 140 14.93 12.89 7.30
C ASP A 140 13.62 12.76 6.48
N PRO A 141 12.82 13.83 6.31
CA PRO A 141 11.59 13.80 5.53
C PRO A 141 11.76 13.32 4.09
N ARG A 142 12.96 13.46 3.51
CA ARG A 142 13.30 12.92 2.17
C ARG A 142 13.25 11.39 2.11
N MET A 143 13.28 10.70 3.25
CA MET A 143 13.07 9.25 3.31
C MET A 143 11.62 8.83 3.13
N ILE A 144 10.63 9.73 3.29
CA ILE A 144 9.21 9.41 3.11
C ILE A 144 8.92 8.80 1.71
N PRO A 145 9.24 9.47 0.58
CA PRO A 145 8.98 8.90 -0.74
C PRO A 145 9.77 7.63 -1.03
N ILE A 146 10.96 7.48 -0.44
CA ILE A 146 11.77 6.25 -0.53
C ILE A 146 11.05 5.10 0.17
N ILE A 147 10.55 5.33 1.39
CA ILE A 147 9.79 4.35 2.15
C ILE A 147 8.49 4.00 1.41
N GLU A 148 7.76 4.98 0.87
CA GLU A 148 6.54 4.74 0.08
C GLU A 148 6.82 3.83 -1.14
N SER A 149 7.92 4.06 -1.85
CA SER A 149 8.34 3.19 -2.96
C SER A 149 8.64 1.76 -2.49
N LEU A 150 9.26 1.59 -1.34
CA LEU A 150 9.55 0.27 -0.77
C LEU A 150 8.30 -0.44 -0.24
N LEU A 151 7.36 0.31 0.35
CA LEU A 151 6.05 -0.21 0.74
C LEU A 151 5.28 -0.73 -0.48
N ALA A 152 5.28 0.00 -1.59
CA ALA A 152 4.67 -0.45 -2.84
C ALA A 152 5.32 -1.72 -3.37
N TRP A 153 6.66 -1.78 -3.40
CA TRP A 153 7.40 -2.95 -3.83
C TRP A 153 7.04 -4.19 -2.98
N HIS A 154 7.01 -4.06 -1.65
CA HIS A 154 6.67 -5.17 -0.77
C HIS A 154 5.20 -5.57 -0.86
N ALA A 155 4.30 -4.63 -1.13
CA ALA A 155 2.88 -4.94 -1.34
C ALA A 155 2.68 -5.77 -2.62
N GLU A 156 3.39 -5.44 -3.71
CA GLU A 156 3.40 -6.25 -4.93
C GLU A 156 3.93 -7.66 -4.66
N SER A 157 5.10 -7.76 -4.00
CA SER A 157 5.72 -9.03 -3.64
C SER A 157 4.84 -9.87 -2.70
N TYR A 158 4.08 -9.22 -1.81
CA TYR A 158 3.12 -9.89 -0.95
C TYR A 158 1.96 -10.52 -1.73
N ASN A 159 1.45 -9.81 -2.74
CA ASN A 159 0.32 -10.26 -3.56
C ASN A 159 0.71 -11.30 -4.62
N ALA A 160 1.98 -11.34 -5.03
CA ALA A 160 2.47 -12.25 -6.07
C ALA A 160 2.86 -13.65 -5.57
N ARG A 161 2.90 -13.87 -4.25
CA ARG A 161 3.42 -15.11 -3.62
C ARG A 161 2.34 -15.83 -2.83
N ASP A 162 2.55 -17.12 -2.56
CA ASP A 162 1.72 -17.85 -1.59
C ASP A 162 1.71 -17.09 -0.25
N PRO A 163 0.56 -16.95 0.42
CA PRO A 163 0.47 -16.25 1.69
C PRO A 163 1.49 -16.72 2.73
N ARG A 164 1.83 -18.01 2.80
CA ARG A 164 2.81 -18.50 3.79
C ARG A 164 4.23 -18.01 3.51
N ASP A 165 4.58 -17.88 2.23
CA ASP A 165 5.89 -17.42 1.79
C ASP A 165 6.00 -15.89 1.74
N SER A 166 4.86 -15.19 1.78
CA SER A 166 4.79 -13.73 1.63
C SER A 166 4.93 -12.94 2.94
N PHE A 167 4.91 -13.62 4.09
CA PHE A 167 5.07 -12.99 5.41
C PHE A 167 6.30 -12.07 5.54
N PRO A 168 7.49 -12.41 5.00
CA PRO A 168 8.65 -11.51 5.05
C PRO A 168 8.39 -10.13 4.43
N SER A 169 7.64 -10.06 3.32
CA SER A 169 7.26 -8.77 2.72
C SER A 169 6.33 -7.97 3.63
N LEU A 170 5.43 -8.63 4.35
CA LEU A 170 4.54 -7.99 5.31
C LEU A 170 5.29 -7.48 6.56
N ALA A 171 6.28 -8.23 7.04
CA ALA A 171 7.16 -7.81 8.12
C ALA A 171 8.04 -6.61 7.73
N ALA A 172 8.53 -6.59 6.49
CA ALA A 172 9.26 -5.44 5.94
C ALA A 172 8.36 -4.20 5.84
N MET A 173 7.13 -4.34 5.32
CA MET A 173 6.15 -3.23 5.30
C MET A 173 5.87 -2.69 6.70
N GLU A 174 5.71 -3.54 7.71
CA GLU A 174 5.50 -3.12 9.10
C GLU A 174 6.66 -2.26 9.61
N THR A 175 7.89 -2.71 9.36
CA THR A 175 9.12 -2.01 9.77
C THR A 175 9.22 -0.64 9.10
N LEU A 176 8.96 -0.59 7.79
CA LEU A 176 8.95 0.64 7.00
C LEU A 176 7.84 1.60 7.45
N ALA A 177 6.62 1.10 7.69
CA ALA A 177 5.50 1.90 8.17
C ALA A 177 5.80 2.55 9.53
N ARG A 178 6.48 1.83 10.43
CA ARG A 178 6.92 2.38 11.72
C ARG A 178 7.95 3.50 11.54
N LYS A 179 8.94 3.31 10.66
CA LYS A 179 9.93 4.37 10.35
C LYS A 179 9.23 5.60 9.76
N MET A 180 8.33 5.39 8.80
CA MET A 180 7.52 6.46 8.19
C MET A 180 6.69 7.21 9.24
N HIS A 181 6.04 6.51 10.16
CA HIS A 181 5.26 7.12 11.24
C HIS A 181 6.12 8.06 12.10
N VAL A 182 7.34 7.66 12.45
CA VAL A 182 8.26 8.50 13.23
C VAL A 182 8.64 9.77 12.46
N ILE A 183 8.97 9.64 11.17
CA ILE A 183 9.32 10.81 10.34
C ILE A 183 8.13 11.77 10.23
N LEU A 184 6.93 11.25 9.98
CA LEU A 184 5.72 12.07 9.89
C LEU A 184 5.38 12.75 11.22
N ASP A 185 5.58 12.08 12.35
CA ASP A 185 5.35 12.68 13.67
C ASP A 185 6.26 13.87 13.96
N GLU A 186 7.49 13.84 13.44
CA GLU A 186 8.49 14.88 13.66
C GLU A 186 8.43 16.02 12.62
N SER A 187 7.88 15.76 11.43
CA SER A 187 8.03 16.67 10.28
C SER A 187 6.77 17.02 9.50
N ALA A 188 5.68 16.24 9.63
CA ALA A 188 4.50 16.45 8.79
C ALA A 188 3.71 17.70 9.20
N ASP A 189 3.32 18.50 8.20
CA ASP A 189 2.26 19.49 8.37
C ASP A 189 0.90 18.76 8.36
N LEU A 190 0.20 18.80 9.49
CA LEU A 190 -1.10 18.16 9.63
C LEU A 190 -2.21 18.87 8.84
N SER A 191 -1.99 20.13 8.43
CA SER A 191 -2.91 20.86 7.57
C SER A 191 -2.72 20.57 6.07
N ASP A 192 -1.65 19.85 5.69
CA ASP A 192 -1.41 19.39 4.32
C ASP A 192 -2.48 18.34 3.93
N PRO A 193 -3.22 18.55 2.82
CA PRO A 193 -4.21 17.60 2.31
C PRO A 193 -3.68 16.19 2.01
N SER A 194 -2.38 16.01 1.79
CA SER A 194 -1.74 14.71 1.53
C SER A 194 -1.39 13.93 2.79
N THR A 195 -1.32 14.59 3.96
CA THR A 195 -0.92 13.96 5.22
C THR A 195 -1.87 12.84 5.71
N PRO A 196 -3.22 12.97 5.60
CA PRO A 196 -4.13 11.90 5.99
C PRO A 196 -3.86 10.58 5.26
N GLU A 197 -3.58 10.62 3.96
CA GLU A 197 -3.35 9.43 3.15
C GLU A 197 -2.11 8.65 3.61
N LYS A 198 -1.05 9.37 4.00
CA LYS A 198 0.19 8.76 4.51
C LYS A 198 -0.04 7.98 5.81
N TYR A 199 -0.79 8.55 6.76
CA TYR A 199 -1.18 7.84 7.99
C TYR A 199 -2.19 6.72 7.71
N LEU A 200 -3.11 6.90 6.76
CA LEU A 200 -4.05 5.85 6.36
C LEU A 200 -3.30 4.63 5.81
N ASN A 201 -2.27 4.84 5.00
CA ASN A 201 -1.42 3.76 4.47
C ASN A 201 -0.70 2.99 5.58
N ILE A 202 -0.23 3.67 6.63
CA ILE A 202 0.31 2.99 7.83
C ILE A 202 -0.77 2.13 8.50
N GLY A 203 -1.98 2.66 8.70
CA GLY A 203 -3.11 1.92 9.27
C GLY A 203 -3.49 0.68 8.45
N LYS A 204 -3.51 0.81 7.11
CA LYS A 204 -3.72 -0.29 6.16
C LYS A 204 -2.72 -1.42 6.37
N ILE A 205 -1.42 -1.12 6.47
CA ILE A 205 -0.38 -2.15 6.67
C ILE A 205 -0.60 -2.91 7.99
N GLN A 206 -1.04 -2.22 9.05
CA GLN A 206 -1.36 -2.88 10.32
C GLN A 206 -2.59 -3.79 10.21
N TYR A 207 -3.59 -3.41 9.40
CA TYR A 207 -4.75 -4.26 9.09
C TYR A 207 -4.35 -5.49 8.26
N MET A 208 -3.52 -5.32 7.23
CA MET A 208 -2.95 -6.42 6.43
C MET A 208 -2.29 -7.46 7.33
N LEU A 209 -1.44 -7.01 8.27
CA LEU A 209 -0.75 -7.86 9.23
C LEU A 209 -1.72 -8.60 10.15
N ALA A 210 -2.70 -7.90 10.73
CA ALA A 210 -3.70 -8.50 11.60
C ALA A 210 -4.52 -9.58 10.87
N ARG A 211 -4.93 -9.30 9.63
CA ARG A 211 -5.69 -10.23 8.79
C ARG A 211 -4.86 -11.46 8.43
N HIS A 212 -3.62 -11.25 8.01
CA HIS A 212 -2.71 -12.34 7.66
C HIS A 212 -2.49 -13.30 8.84
N ILE A 213 -2.15 -12.77 10.02
CA ILE A 213 -1.93 -13.59 11.23
C ILE A 213 -3.20 -14.35 11.60
N LYS A 214 -4.37 -13.72 11.48
CA LYS A 214 -5.66 -14.36 11.75
C LYS A 214 -5.95 -15.52 10.80
N ASP A 215 -5.65 -15.36 9.50
CA ASP A 215 -6.01 -16.33 8.47
C ASP A 215 -4.96 -17.45 8.31
N PHE A 216 -3.67 -17.15 8.49
CA PHE A 216 -2.55 -18.06 8.22
C PHE A 216 -1.69 -18.40 9.44
N GLY A 217 -1.83 -17.66 10.55
CA GLY A 217 -0.96 -17.79 11.72
C GLY A 217 0.37 -17.05 11.54
N LEU A 218 1.26 -17.20 12.53
CA LEU A 218 2.66 -16.77 12.40
C LEU A 218 3.45 -17.84 11.63
N PRO A 219 4.53 -17.47 10.92
CA PRO A 219 5.42 -18.45 10.33
C PRO A 219 5.90 -19.43 11.40
N GLN A 220 5.70 -20.73 11.18
CA GLN A 220 6.38 -21.72 12.00
C GLN A 220 7.81 -21.79 11.47
N GLU A 221 8.79 -21.40 12.29
CA GLU A 221 10.18 -21.71 11.98
C GLU A 221 10.27 -23.22 11.79
N SER A 222 10.75 -23.65 10.62
CA SER A 222 11.05 -25.05 10.34
C SER A 222 12.24 -25.48 11.19
N GLY A 223 11.97 -25.75 12.47
CA GLY A 223 12.89 -26.25 13.46
C GLY A 223 12.06 -26.90 14.57
N MET A 224 12.40 -28.13 14.93
CA MET A 224 11.74 -28.86 16.02
C MET A 224 11.62 -27.99 17.28
N SER A 225 10.40 -27.64 17.67
CA SER A 225 10.13 -27.09 19.00
C SER A 225 10.16 -28.23 20.01
N ILE A 226 11.29 -28.44 20.66
CA ILE A 226 11.34 -29.19 21.92
C ILE A 226 10.85 -28.24 23.00
N THR A 227 9.58 -28.34 23.38
CA THR A 227 9.06 -27.61 24.53
C THR A 227 9.57 -28.28 25.82
N THR A 228 10.74 -27.85 26.28
CA THR A 228 11.09 -28.00 27.70
C THR A 228 10.70 -26.71 28.41
N GLU A 229 9.63 -26.80 29.19
CA GLU A 229 9.22 -25.76 30.14
C GLU A 229 10.36 -25.49 31.12
N ARG A 230 11.07 -24.38 30.92
CA ARG A 230 11.69 -23.47 31.90
C ARG A 230 13.01 -22.92 31.37
N TYR A 231 13.02 -21.58 31.23
CA TYR A 231 14.16 -20.70 30.93
C TYR A 231 14.79 -20.82 29.53
N GLY A 232 14.44 -19.85 28.68
CA GLY A 232 15.05 -19.60 27.37
C GLY A 232 14.73 -18.18 26.89
N THR A 233 15.19 -17.17 27.60
CA THR A 233 15.29 -15.79 27.07
C THR A 233 16.52 -15.70 26.19
N ASP A 234 16.36 -15.78 24.87
CA ASP A 234 17.17 -15.03 23.90
C ASP A 234 16.52 -15.04 22.49
N ARG A 235 16.05 -13.86 22.09
CA ARG A 235 16.25 -13.20 20.78
C ARG A 235 16.02 -14.00 19.49
N ASN A 236 14.78 -13.92 18.96
CA ASN A 236 14.47 -13.61 17.54
C ASN A 236 13.04 -13.98 17.06
N ALA A 237 12.10 -14.32 17.93
CA ALA A 237 10.68 -14.23 17.54
C ALA A 237 10.31 -12.73 17.38
N PRO A 238 9.67 -12.27 16.28
CA PRO A 238 9.24 -10.89 16.18
C PRO A 238 8.17 -10.58 17.25
N MET A 239 8.62 -10.00 18.37
CA MET A 239 7.79 -9.41 19.43
C MET A 239 6.89 -8.26 18.92
N THR A 240 6.94 -7.92 17.62
CA THR A 240 6.11 -6.91 16.97
C THR A 240 4.70 -7.39 16.60
N SER A 241 4.43 -8.70 16.65
CA SER A 241 3.17 -9.31 16.19
C SER A 241 1.91 -8.99 17.00
N HIS A 242 2.01 -8.37 18.19
CA HIS A 242 0.84 -8.11 19.05
C HIS A 242 0.42 -6.63 19.15
N ASN A 243 1.16 -5.71 18.51
CA ASN A 243 0.90 -4.27 18.62
C ASN A 243 0.20 -3.66 17.39
N TYR A 244 -0.22 -4.45 16.39
CA TYR A 244 -0.90 -3.94 15.19
C TYR A 244 -2.14 -3.10 15.55
N TYR A 245 -2.90 -3.50 16.57
CA TYR A 245 -4.07 -2.78 17.04
C TYR A 245 -3.72 -1.34 17.47
N GLY A 246 -2.69 -1.20 18.31
CA GLY A 246 -2.28 0.10 18.84
C GLY A 246 -1.61 0.98 17.80
N ARG A 247 -0.80 0.38 16.90
CA ARG A 247 -0.14 1.11 15.82
C ARG A 247 -1.15 1.62 14.79
N GLY A 248 -2.12 0.80 14.40
CA GLY A 248 -3.14 1.21 13.44
C GLY A 248 -4.12 2.23 14.04
N SER A 249 -4.50 2.11 15.32
CA SER A 249 -5.32 3.13 15.97
C SER A 249 -4.59 4.47 16.12
N ALA A 250 -3.29 4.46 16.45
CA ALA A 250 -2.47 5.67 16.50
C ALA A 250 -2.40 6.36 15.13
N ALA A 251 -2.21 5.60 14.05
CA ALA A 251 -2.20 6.13 12.69
C ALA A 251 -3.58 6.73 12.32
N LEU A 252 -4.68 6.04 12.59
CA LEU A 252 -6.03 6.57 12.32
C LEU A 252 -6.38 7.79 13.19
N GLN A 253 -5.88 7.89 14.42
CA GLN A 253 -5.99 9.11 15.23
C GLN A 253 -5.26 10.28 14.57
N LYS A 254 -4.10 10.04 13.93
CA LYS A 254 -3.39 11.06 13.15
C LYS A 254 -4.13 11.47 11.90
N VAL A 255 -4.83 10.53 11.22
CA VAL A 255 -5.76 10.85 10.12
C VAL A 255 -6.83 11.82 10.61
N VAL A 256 -7.53 11.51 11.71
CA VAL A 256 -8.55 12.38 12.32
C VAL A 256 -7.97 13.75 12.65
N LYS A 257 -6.82 13.80 13.33
CA LYS A 257 -6.18 15.07 13.69
C LYS A 257 -5.85 15.92 12.46
N SER A 258 -5.31 15.30 11.40
CA SER A 258 -4.94 15.99 10.17
C SER A 258 -6.15 16.58 9.45
N VAL A 259 -7.24 15.81 9.24
CA VAL A 259 -8.44 16.35 8.59
C VAL A 259 -9.15 17.43 9.40
N MET A 260 -8.98 17.45 10.73
CA MET A 260 -9.49 18.52 11.59
C MET A 260 -8.67 19.81 11.52
N GLU A 261 -7.38 19.74 11.18
CA GLU A 261 -6.49 20.91 11.08
C GLU A 261 -6.50 21.57 9.69
N GLN A 262 -7.06 20.89 8.67
CA GLN A 262 -7.19 21.40 7.30
C GLN A 262 -8.11 22.63 7.19
N LYS A 263 -7.75 23.54 6.28
CA LYS A 263 -8.49 24.77 6.00
C LYS A 263 -8.67 24.98 4.49
N PRO A 264 -9.91 25.17 3.99
CA PRO A 264 -11.18 25.13 4.73
C PRO A 264 -11.53 23.71 5.22
N PRO A 265 -12.32 23.57 6.30
CA PRO A 265 -12.70 22.26 6.81
C PRO A 265 -13.64 21.55 5.83
N ILE A 266 -13.36 20.28 5.54
CA ILE A 266 -14.25 19.40 4.78
C ILE A 266 -14.97 18.49 5.80
N LEU A 267 -16.19 18.86 6.16
CA LEU A 267 -16.94 18.22 7.24
C LEU A 267 -17.15 16.71 7.00
N LEU A 268 -17.39 16.31 5.75
CA LEU A 268 -17.53 14.91 5.38
C LEU A 268 -16.27 14.09 5.69
N ASP A 269 -15.08 14.61 5.37
CA ASP A 269 -13.82 13.91 5.61
C ASP A 269 -13.55 13.75 7.12
N GLN A 270 -13.92 14.75 7.92
CA GLN A 270 -13.83 14.69 9.38
C GLN A 270 -14.74 13.61 9.96
N ILE A 271 -16.00 13.58 9.53
CA ILE A 271 -16.98 12.57 9.94
C ILE A 271 -16.52 11.16 9.52
N GLU A 272 -16.06 11.00 8.27
CA GLU A 272 -15.59 9.73 7.76
C GLU A 272 -14.35 9.23 8.48
N ALA A 273 -13.37 10.10 8.76
CA ALA A 273 -12.16 9.73 9.50
C ALA A 273 -12.49 9.24 10.92
N ILE A 274 -13.39 9.94 11.63
CA ILE A 274 -13.82 9.56 12.99
C ILE A 274 -14.63 8.26 12.96
N ALA A 275 -15.52 8.09 11.99
CA ALA A 275 -16.27 6.85 11.82
C ALA A 275 -15.36 5.67 11.45
N ASN A 276 -14.36 5.87 10.59
CA ASN A 276 -13.36 4.84 10.27
C ASN A 276 -12.49 4.47 11.49
N LEU A 277 -12.20 5.41 12.40
CA LEU A 277 -11.56 5.10 13.68
C LEU A 277 -12.49 4.27 14.59
N GLY A 278 -13.80 4.55 14.57
CA GLY A 278 -14.81 3.71 15.22
C GLY A 278 -14.87 2.30 14.65
N ASP A 279 -14.79 2.16 13.33
CA ASP A 279 -14.73 0.87 12.64
C ASP A 279 -13.51 0.05 13.08
N TRP A 280 -12.34 0.68 13.19
CA TRP A 280 -11.12 0.06 13.70
C TRP A 280 -11.33 -0.50 15.11
N TYR A 281 -11.84 0.32 16.03
CA TYR A 281 -12.14 -0.16 17.38
C TYR A 281 -13.14 -1.32 17.39
N LEU A 282 -14.16 -1.27 16.53
CA LEU A 282 -15.18 -2.32 16.44
C LEU A 282 -14.57 -3.66 16.04
N ILE A 283 -13.73 -3.71 14.99
CA ILE A 283 -13.15 -4.96 14.48
C ILE A 283 -12.16 -5.60 15.46
N PHE A 284 -11.53 -4.80 16.33
CA PHE A 284 -10.63 -5.26 17.39
C PHE A 284 -11.34 -5.44 18.75
N GLY A 285 -12.68 -5.45 18.78
CA GLY A 285 -13.47 -5.77 19.97
C GLY A 285 -13.55 -4.66 21.02
N GLN A 286 -13.10 -3.44 20.69
CA GLN A 286 -13.07 -2.27 21.58
C GLN A 286 -14.39 -1.51 21.50
N SER A 287 -15.49 -2.15 21.91
CA SER A 287 -16.85 -1.64 21.77
C SER A 287 -17.08 -0.27 22.44
N GLY A 288 -16.46 -0.02 23.60
CA GLY A 288 -16.53 1.27 24.29
C GLY A 288 -15.87 2.39 23.49
N SER A 289 -14.69 2.14 22.94
CA SER A 289 -13.98 3.09 22.08
C SER A 289 -14.70 3.32 20.75
N ALA A 290 -15.26 2.26 20.16
CA ALA A 290 -16.07 2.36 18.95
C ALA A 290 -17.32 3.24 19.18
N THR A 291 -18.04 3.02 20.29
CA THR A 291 -19.22 3.82 20.66
C THR A 291 -18.84 5.30 20.82
N LYS A 292 -17.74 5.61 21.50
CA LYS A 292 -17.28 6.99 21.66
C LYS A 292 -16.95 7.66 20.32
N ALA A 293 -16.24 6.96 19.44
CA ALA A 293 -15.90 7.47 18.11
C ALA A 293 -17.17 7.71 17.27
N TYR A 294 -18.10 6.76 17.23
CA TYR A 294 -19.36 6.94 16.51
C TYR A 294 -20.23 8.05 17.08
N SER A 295 -20.30 8.20 18.41
CA SER A 295 -20.99 9.35 19.04
C SER A 295 -20.41 10.68 18.57
N LEU A 296 -19.08 10.80 18.51
CA LEU A 296 -18.42 12.02 18.05
C LEU A 296 -18.72 12.30 16.56
N ALA A 297 -18.72 11.27 15.72
CA ALA A 297 -19.11 11.41 14.32
C ALA A 297 -20.58 11.85 14.16
N ASP A 298 -21.51 11.28 14.96
CA ASP A 298 -22.93 11.64 14.94
C ASP A 298 -23.20 13.06 15.48
N GLU A 299 -22.39 13.53 16.44
CA GLU A 299 -22.41 14.92 16.91
C GLU A 299 -22.03 15.90 15.80
N LEU A 300 -20.94 15.61 15.07
CA LEU A 300 -20.53 16.40 13.89
C LEU A 300 -21.60 16.39 12.79
N ILE A 301 -22.19 15.23 12.50
CA ILE A 301 -23.32 15.13 11.56
C ILE A 301 -24.48 16.02 12.01
N SER A 302 -24.82 16.02 13.30
CA SER A 302 -25.94 16.81 13.84
C SER A 302 -25.73 18.31 13.75
N SER A 303 -24.49 18.77 13.61
CA SER A 303 -24.16 20.19 13.38
C SER A 303 -24.31 20.62 11.91
N ALA A 304 -24.46 19.67 10.98
CA ALA A 304 -24.58 19.94 9.56
C ALA A 304 -26.01 20.29 9.14
N SER A 305 -26.15 21.05 8.06
CA SER A 305 -27.45 21.39 7.44
C SER A 305 -28.20 20.18 6.88
N ASP A 306 -27.46 19.17 6.43
CA ASP A 306 -27.89 17.96 5.75
C ASP A 306 -27.69 16.71 6.62
N ALA A 307 -27.88 16.87 7.94
CA ALA A 307 -27.63 15.85 8.96
C ALA A 307 -28.31 14.49 8.67
N GLU A 308 -29.56 14.48 8.23
CA GLU A 308 -30.30 13.24 7.93
C GLU A 308 -29.69 12.46 6.75
N GLU A 309 -29.32 13.16 5.68
CA GLU A 309 -28.67 12.56 4.51
C GLU A 309 -27.28 12.03 4.86
N MET A 310 -26.49 12.82 5.60
CA MET A 310 -25.19 12.38 6.09
C MET A 310 -25.29 11.18 7.03
N ARG A 311 -26.25 11.16 7.96
CA ARG A 311 -26.47 10.03 8.85
C ARG A 311 -26.82 8.76 8.08
N ALA A 312 -27.70 8.88 7.08
CA ALA A 312 -28.05 7.77 6.19
C ALA A 312 -26.82 7.26 5.42
N LYS A 313 -25.98 8.16 4.89
CA LYS A 313 -24.75 7.80 4.17
C LYS A 313 -23.72 7.10 5.08
N ILE A 314 -23.47 7.64 6.26
CA ILE A 314 -22.38 7.19 7.15
C ILE A 314 -22.77 5.95 7.96
N PHE A 315 -23.99 5.88 8.49
CA PHE A 315 -24.46 4.82 9.39
C PHE A 315 -25.62 3.98 8.84
N GLY A 316 -26.32 4.43 7.80
CA GLY A 316 -27.44 3.69 7.19
C GLY A 316 -27.04 2.70 6.11
N ALA A 317 -25.84 2.84 5.52
CA ALA A 317 -25.43 2.05 4.35
C ALA A 317 -24.91 0.63 4.68
N GLY A 318 -24.56 0.35 5.94
CA GLY A 318 -23.85 -0.89 6.28
C GLY A 318 -22.53 -1.02 5.54
N LYS A 319 -21.70 0.03 5.59
CA LYS A 319 -20.38 0.07 4.94
C LYS A 319 -19.54 -1.14 5.38
N LEU A 320 -18.98 -1.87 4.42
CA LEU A 320 -17.99 -2.90 4.73
C LEU A 320 -16.75 -2.28 5.36
N ILE A 321 -16.29 -2.85 6.48
CA ILE A 321 -15.05 -2.43 7.14
C ILE A 321 -13.90 -3.23 6.54
N ASN A 322 -13.15 -2.59 5.65
CA ASN A 322 -11.94 -3.13 5.04
C ASN A 322 -10.93 -2.00 4.84
N PHE A 323 -9.72 -2.14 5.41
CA PHE A 323 -8.64 -1.15 5.31
C PHE A 323 -7.56 -1.54 4.27
N ASP A 324 -7.62 -2.73 3.68
CA ASP A 324 -6.55 -3.22 2.78
C ASP A 324 -6.73 -2.70 1.34
N ASN A 325 -7.96 -2.60 0.84
CA ASN A 325 -8.27 -2.01 -0.46
C ASN A 325 -9.78 -1.78 -0.63
N PRO A 326 -10.30 -0.54 -0.55
CA PRO A 326 -11.73 -0.29 -0.69
C PRO A 326 -12.27 -0.51 -2.11
N ASN A 327 -11.41 -0.45 -3.14
CA ASN A 327 -11.83 -0.45 -4.55
C ASN A 327 -11.81 -1.84 -5.23
N ASN A 328 -11.11 -2.83 -4.68
CA ASN A 328 -10.99 -4.15 -5.32
C ASN A 328 -12.17 -5.11 -5.03
N GLU A 329 -13.10 -4.76 -4.15
CA GLU A 329 -14.29 -5.61 -3.91
C GLU A 329 -15.43 -5.33 -4.92
N ILE A 330 -15.30 -4.28 -5.74
CA ILE A 330 -16.13 -4.04 -6.92
C ILE A 330 -15.16 -4.16 -8.10
N SER A 331 -14.96 -5.38 -8.60
CA SER A 331 -14.19 -5.59 -9.84
C SER A 331 -14.70 -4.63 -10.91
N SER A 332 -13.87 -3.66 -11.30
CA SER A 332 -14.11 -2.75 -12.42
C SER A 332 -13.89 -3.45 -13.76
N ASP A 333 -14.27 -4.73 -13.86
CA ASP A 333 -14.36 -5.42 -15.13
C ASP A 333 -15.64 -4.92 -15.80
N GLN A 334 -15.48 -4.05 -16.80
CA GLN A 334 -16.58 -3.45 -17.58
C GLN A 334 -17.40 -4.47 -18.39
N ASN A 335 -17.11 -5.77 -18.25
CA ASN A 335 -17.85 -6.87 -18.82
C ASN A 335 -18.44 -7.75 -17.71
N MET A 336 -19.67 -7.45 -17.23
CA MET A 336 -20.69 -8.43 -16.79
C MET A 336 -21.80 -7.76 -15.96
N ASN A 337 -22.86 -7.32 -16.63
CA ASN A 337 -24.17 -7.08 -15.99
C ASN A 337 -24.90 -8.41 -15.62
N LEU A 338 -24.30 -9.58 -15.91
CA LEU A 338 -24.99 -10.89 -15.86
C LEU A 338 -24.78 -11.69 -14.56
N ASN A 339 -23.97 -11.22 -13.61
CA ASN A 339 -23.61 -11.97 -12.38
C ASN A 339 -23.86 -11.20 -11.07
N LEU A 340 -24.74 -10.20 -11.09
CA LEU A 340 -25.07 -9.41 -9.90
C LEU A 340 -26.19 -10.09 -9.10
N VAL A 341 -25.94 -10.38 -7.82
CA VAL A 341 -26.92 -10.93 -6.88
C VAL A 341 -27.28 -9.91 -5.82
N LYS A 342 -28.53 -9.91 -5.36
CA LYS A 342 -28.97 -9.09 -4.21
C LYS A 342 -28.80 -9.92 -2.94
N VAL A 343 -27.89 -9.50 -2.08
CA VAL A 343 -27.67 -10.15 -0.78
C VAL A 343 -28.36 -9.33 0.29
N SER A 344 -29.34 -9.93 0.94
CA SER A 344 -29.95 -9.39 2.16
C SER A 344 -29.27 -9.97 3.39
N MET A 345 -29.00 -9.13 4.39
CA MET A 345 -28.42 -9.56 5.66
C MET A 345 -28.78 -8.59 6.79
N THR A 346 -28.75 -9.11 8.01
CA THR A 346 -28.86 -8.30 9.23
C THR A 346 -27.46 -7.96 9.73
N ILE A 347 -27.10 -6.69 9.74
CA ILE A 347 -25.88 -6.23 10.40
C ILE A 347 -26.18 -6.08 11.88
N SER A 348 -25.49 -6.85 12.73
CA SER A 348 -25.62 -6.76 14.18
C SER A 348 -24.97 -5.50 14.76
N ARG A 349 -25.28 -5.17 16.03
CA ARG A 349 -24.61 -4.10 16.80
C ARG A 349 -23.08 -4.19 16.88
N SER A 350 -22.50 -5.38 16.67
CA SER A 350 -21.04 -5.62 16.63
C SER A 350 -20.47 -5.62 15.21
N GLY A 351 -21.29 -5.30 14.21
CA GLY A 351 -20.92 -5.28 12.81
C GLY A 351 -20.83 -6.65 12.14
N SER A 352 -21.21 -7.74 12.82
CA SER A 352 -21.26 -9.07 12.20
C SER A 352 -22.49 -9.20 11.30
N ALA A 353 -22.33 -9.79 10.11
CA ALA A 353 -23.42 -10.15 9.23
C ALA A 353 -24.14 -11.43 9.72
N LEU A 354 -25.45 -11.34 9.88
CA LEU A 354 -26.37 -12.39 10.31
C LEU A 354 -27.48 -12.56 9.26
N ASP A 355 -28.23 -13.67 9.35
CA ASP A 355 -29.41 -13.94 8.51
C ASP A 355 -29.19 -13.72 7.00
N ILE A 356 -28.01 -14.10 6.51
CA ILE A 356 -27.60 -13.86 5.12
C ILE A 356 -28.50 -14.68 4.19
N ASN A 357 -29.22 -13.99 3.32
CA ASN A 357 -30.09 -14.57 2.31
C ASN A 357 -29.77 -13.94 0.96
N VAL A 358 -29.43 -14.80 -0.01
CA VAL A 358 -29.04 -14.40 -1.35
C VAL A 358 -30.23 -14.57 -2.27
N LYS A 359 -30.68 -13.47 -2.87
CA LYS A 359 -31.73 -13.46 -3.89
C LYS A 359 -31.12 -13.08 -5.22
N ASN A 360 -31.40 -13.88 -6.24
CA ASN A 360 -31.08 -13.54 -7.61
C ASN A 360 -32.37 -13.64 -8.42
N GLU A 361 -32.71 -12.56 -9.13
CA GLU A 361 -33.93 -12.46 -9.93
C GLU A 361 -33.78 -13.23 -11.25
N ASP A 362 -32.55 -13.40 -11.75
CA ASP A 362 -32.28 -13.89 -13.10
C ASP A 362 -31.61 -15.28 -13.17
N LYS A 363 -31.01 -15.77 -12.07
CA LYS A 363 -30.33 -17.09 -12.03
C LYS A 363 -30.52 -17.78 -10.67
N VAL A 364 -30.95 -19.03 -10.68
CA VAL A 364 -30.91 -19.89 -9.46
C VAL A 364 -29.45 -20.22 -9.16
N LEU A 365 -28.99 -19.86 -7.96
CA LEU A 365 -27.64 -20.19 -7.52
C LEU A 365 -27.54 -21.66 -7.11
N SER A 366 -26.38 -22.26 -7.33
CA SER A 366 -26.03 -23.55 -6.74
C SER A 366 -25.89 -23.44 -5.22
N ASP A 367 -26.14 -24.53 -4.50
CA ASP A 367 -25.92 -24.63 -3.05
C ASP A 367 -24.47 -24.24 -2.69
N ASP A 368 -23.50 -24.58 -3.53
CA ASP A 368 -22.09 -24.24 -3.34
C ASP A 368 -21.81 -22.73 -3.51
N GLU A 369 -22.45 -22.09 -4.50
CA GLU A 369 -22.38 -20.64 -4.71
C GLU A 369 -22.96 -19.89 -3.51
N GLU A 370 -24.12 -20.34 -3.01
CA GLU A 370 -24.78 -19.75 -1.86
C GLU A 370 -23.96 -19.96 -0.58
N LEU A 371 -23.42 -21.16 -0.37
CA LEU A 371 -22.56 -21.47 0.77
C LEU A 371 -21.28 -20.63 0.76
N ALA A 372 -20.66 -20.44 -0.41
CA ALA A 372 -19.48 -19.59 -0.58
C ALA A 372 -19.78 -18.13 -0.20
N LEU A 373 -20.89 -17.56 -0.69
CA LEU A 373 -21.32 -16.20 -0.32
C LEU A 373 -21.62 -16.07 1.18
N ARG A 374 -22.34 -17.03 1.77
CA ARG A 374 -22.60 -17.04 3.21
C ARG A 374 -21.31 -17.08 4.02
N LYS A 375 -20.33 -17.91 3.64
CA LYS A 375 -19.00 -17.96 4.27
C LYS A 375 -18.24 -16.63 4.09
N TYR A 376 -18.30 -16.03 2.92
CA TYR A 376 -17.67 -14.74 2.59
C TYR A 376 -18.14 -13.62 3.52
N PHE A 377 -19.45 -13.44 3.67
CA PHE A 377 -20.03 -12.37 4.49
C PHE A 377 -19.88 -12.64 5.99
N LYS A 378 -19.99 -13.89 6.43
CA LYS A 378 -19.86 -14.26 7.85
C LYS A 378 -18.47 -13.92 8.44
N LYS A 379 -17.43 -13.94 7.60
CA LYS A 379 -16.06 -13.58 8.00
C LYS A 379 -15.81 -12.07 8.06
N ARG A 380 -16.68 -11.26 7.45
CA ARG A 380 -16.53 -9.80 7.32
C ARG A 380 -17.21 -9.04 8.45
N ARG A 381 -16.88 -7.75 8.52
CA ARG A 381 -17.47 -6.80 9.48
C ARG A 381 -17.95 -5.58 8.73
N PHE A 382 -19.11 -5.09 9.15
CA PHE A 382 -19.79 -3.95 8.56
C PHE A 382 -20.01 -2.90 9.65
N ARG A 383 -19.99 -1.63 9.27
CA ARG A 383 -20.36 -0.55 10.16
C ARG A 383 -21.84 -0.70 10.54
N PRO A 384 -22.18 -0.83 11.82
CA PRO A 384 -23.56 -0.93 12.27
C PRO A 384 -24.29 0.41 12.13
N SER A 385 -25.61 0.38 12.21
CA SER A 385 -26.38 1.61 12.40
C SER A 385 -26.03 2.23 13.75
N PHE A 386 -26.17 3.55 13.86
CA PHE A 386 -25.91 4.29 15.08
C PHE A 386 -27.03 5.28 15.34
N SER A 387 -27.63 5.21 16.53
CA SER A 387 -28.67 6.15 16.98
C SER A 387 -28.81 6.11 18.50
N GLU A 388 -29.22 7.24 19.09
CA GLU A 388 -29.34 7.41 20.55
C GLU A 388 -28.05 7.00 21.31
N GLY A 389 -26.89 7.33 20.73
CA GLY A 389 -25.57 7.08 21.34
C GLY A 389 -25.16 5.62 21.42
N LYS A 390 -25.82 4.71 20.68
CA LYS A 390 -25.50 3.27 20.68
C LYS A 390 -25.55 2.67 19.28
N THR A 391 -24.75 1.64 19.05
CA THR A 391 -24.84 0.83 17.82
C THR A 391 -26.12 -0.01 17.83
N ARG A 392 -26.81 -0.05 16.69
CA ARG A 392 -28.04 -0.80 16.48
C ARG A 392 -27.88 -1.78 15.32
N SER A 393 -28.65 -2.85 15.40
CA SER A 393 -28.78 -3.75 14.26
C SER A 393 -29.58 -3.08 13.16
N MET A 394 -29.26 -3.41 11.91
CA MET A 394 -30.01 -2.94 10.73
C MET A 394 -30.07 -4.00 9.65
N ASN A 395 -31.11 -3.96 8.83
CA ASN A 395 -31.24 -4.81 7.67
C ASN A 395 -30.74 -4.04 6.45
N ILE A 396 -29.88 -4.69 5.66
CA ILE A 396 -29.36 -4.12 4.43
C ILE A 396 -29.60 -5.08 3.27
N VAL A 397 -29.72 -4.51 2.07
CA VAL A 397 -29.72 -5.25 0.81
C VAL A 397 -28.63 -4.66 -0.05
N LEU A 398 -27.62 -5.45 -0.38
CA LEU A 398 -26.47 -5.00 -1.17
C LEU A 398 -26.41 -5.76 -2.50
N PRO A 399 -26.14 -5.06 -3.62
CA PRO A 399 -25.75 -5.73 -4.85
C PRO A 399 -24.33 -6.29 -4.68
N TYR A 400 -24.10 -7.53 -5.12
CA TYR A 400 -22.80 -8.18 -5.02
C TYR A 400 -22.52 -9.04 -6.26
N TYR A 401 -21.28 -9.04 -6.75
CA TYR A 401 -20.89 -9.91 -7.86
C TYR A 401 -20.57 -11.31 -7.36
N LEU A 402 -21.09 -12.33 -8.03
CA LEU A 402 -20.69 -13.71 -7.71
C LEU A 402 -19.16 -13.84 -7.85
N PRO A 403 -18.45 -14.30 -6.81
CA PRO A 403 -17.03 -14.59 -6.96
C PRO A 403 -16.87 -15.66 -8.04
N LYS A 404 -15.86 -15.53 -8.91
CA LYS A 404 -15.46 -16.64 -9.78
C LYS A 404 -15.08 -17.81 -8.87
N ILE A 405 -15.90 -18.84 -8.84
CA ILE A 405 -15.54 -20.10 -8.20
C ILE A 405 -14.56 -20.75 -9.17
N GLU A 406 -13.26 -20.65 -8.88
CA GLU A 406 -12.28 -21.51 -9.54
C GLU A 406 -12.63 -22.95 -9.17
N ALA A 407 -12.83 -23.77 -10.20
CA ALA A 407 -13.25 -25.17 -10.12
C ALA A 407 -12.13 -26.07 -9.59
#